data_AF-A0A2H1IVZ3-F1
#
_entry.id   AF-A0A2H1IVZ3-F1
#
_cell.length_a   1.000
_cell.length_b   1.000
_cell.length_c   1.000
_cell.angle_alpha   90.00
_cell.angle_beta   90.00
_cell.angle_gamma   90.00
#
_symmetry.space_group_name_H-M   'P 1'
#
loop_
_entity.id
_entity.type
_entity.pdbx_description
1 polymer ?
#
loop_
_entity_poly.entity_id
_entity_poly.type
_entity_poly.pdbx_seq_one_letter_code
_entity_poly.pdbx_strand_id
1 'polypeptide(L)' 'MPAAAKFPNEHIIATRMPDAPVHAIVDVLRDPTRHRDTEPTHWVRDAIDPALITDTGQQMTR' A
#
# COMPACT_ATOMS: atom_id res chain seq x y z
N MET A 1 -7.53 3.87 22.47
CA MET A 1 -6.77 4.22 21.26
C MET A 1 -7.33 5.53 20.72
N PRO A 2 -6.76 6.70 21.06
CA PRO A 2 -7.35 7.96 20.66
C PRO A 2 -6.97 8.31 19.21
N ALA A 3 -8.03 8.64 18.46
CA ALA A 3 -8.11 9.52 17.29
C ALA A 3 -6.79 10.10 16.76
N ALA A 4 -6.27 9.47 15.70
CA ALA A 4 -5.14 9.94 14.91
C ALA A 4 -5.54 11.02 13.89
N ALA A 5 -6.18 12.08 14.37
CA ALA A 5 -6.37 13.29 13.60
C ALA A 5 -5.97 14.41 14.56
N LYS A 6 -5.38 15.53 14.10
CA LYS A 6 -5.19 16.79 14.88
C LYS A 6 -3.78 17.03 15.48
N PHE A 7 -2.80 16.15 15.22
CA PHE A 7 -1.43 16.27 15.74
C PHE A 7 -0.38 16.13 14.60
N PRO A 8 0.49 17.13 14.35
CA PRO A 8 1.29 17.27 13.12
C PRO A 8 2.44 16.24 12.93
N ASN A 9 2.43 15.15 13.71
CA ASN A 9 3.44 14.08 13.75
C ASN A 9 2.79 12.68 13.77
N GLU A 10 1.58 12.54 13.25
CA GLU A 10 0.89 11.26 13.22
C GLU A 10 1.45 10.36 12.11
N HIS A 11 2.32 9.45 12.53
CA HIS A 11 2.83 8.37 11.72
C HIS A 11 2.38 7.05 12.34
N ILE A 12 1.83 6.17 11.51
CA ILE A 12 1.63 4.77 11.88
C ILE A 12 2.82 4.01 11.31
N ILE A 13 3.71 3.56 12.19
CA ILE A 13 4.81 2.67 11.83
C ILE A 13 4.43 1.28 12.32
N ALA A 14 4.25 0.36 11.38
CA ALA A 14 4.08 -1.06 11.66
C ALA A 14 5.22 -1.82 10.97
N THR A 15 5.84 -2.75 11.70
CA THR A 15 6.85 -3.65 11.14
C THR A 15 6.37 -5.08 11.28
N ARG A 16 6.46 -5.84 10.19
CA ARG A 16 6.14 -7.27 10.17
C ARG A 16 7.18 -8.00 9.31
N MET A 17 7.52 -9.22 9.72
CA MET A 17 8.37 -10.12 8.96
C MET A 17 7.50 -11.22 8.34
N PRO A 18 7.04 -11.05 7.10
CA PRO A 18 6.33 -12.12 6.40
C PRO A 18 7.28 -13.27 6.06
N ASP A 19 6.78 -14.50 6.14
CA ASP A 19 7.46 -15.68 5.59
C ASP A 19 7.25 -15.73 4.07
N ALA A 20 7.91 -14.79 3.38
CA ALA A 20 7.83 -14.64 1.93
C ALA A 20 9.15 -14.08 1.39
N PRO A 21 9.56 -14.49 0.17
CA PRO A 21 10.73 -13.90 -0.45
C PRO A 21 10.46 -12.44 -0.85
N VAL A 22 11.50 -11.61 -0.81
CA VAL A 22 11.40 -10.16 -1.09
C VAL A 22 10.73 -9.87 -2.43
N HIS A 23 11.05 -10.61 -3.49
CA HIS A 23 10.47 -10.38 -4.81
C HIS A 23 8.94 -10.55 -4.81
N ALA A 24 8.40 -11.53 -4.07
CA ALA A 24 6.96 -11.73 -3.98
C ALA A 24 6.26 -10.57 -3.26
N ILE A 25 6.91 -9.95 -2.26
CA ILE A 25 6.40 -8.75 -1.59
C ILE A 25 6.37 -7.59 -2.58
N VAL A 26 7.46 -7.37 -3.32
CA VAL A 26 7.54 -6.29 -4.33
C VAL A 26 6.52 -6.52 -5.44
N ASP A 27 6.26 -7.76 -5.85
CA ASP A 27 5.28 -8.09 -6.88
C ASP A 27 3.83 -7.78 -6.46
N VAL A 28 3.50 -7.91 -5.17
CA VAL A 28 2.22 -7.41 -4.63
C VAL A 28 2.19 -5.89 -4.64
N LEU A 29 3.26 -5.26 -4.14
CA LEU A 29 3.29 -3.80 -3.96
C LEU A 29 3.33 -3.04 -5.30
N ARG A 30 3.92 -3.61 -6.35
CA ARG A 30 3.98 -2.99 -7.68
C ARG A 30 2.66 -3.07 -8.45
N ASP A 31 1.74 -3.96 -8.05
CA ASP A 31 0.48 -4.19 -8.75
C ASP A 31 -0.67 -3.44 -8.04
N PRO A 32 -1.16 -2.33 -8.60
CA PRO A 32 -2.21 -1.53 -7.98
C PRO A 32 -3.50 -2.31 -7.74
N THR A 33 -3.78 -3.33 -8.55
CA THR A 33 -5.02 -4.12 -8.44
C THR A 33 -5.03 -4.97 -7.17
N ARG A 34 -3.84 -5.25 -6.61
CA ARG A 34 -3.61 -6.07 -5.42
C ARG A 34 -3.42 -5.28 -4.14
N HIS A 35 -3.38 -3.94 -4.19
CA HIS A 35 -3.28 -3.11 -2.99
C HIS A 35 -4.43 -3.32 -2.01
N ARG A 36 -5.62 -3.71 -2.51
CA ARG A 36 -6.75 -4.08 -1.65
C ARG A 36 -6.47 -5.30 -0.75
N ASP A 37 -5.54 -6.16 -1.15
CA ASP A 37 -5.21 -7.42 -0.45
C ASP A 37 -4.32 -7.16 0.77
N THR A 38 -3.62 -6.02 0.82
CA THR A 38 -2.69 -5.70 1.92
C THR A 38 -3.40 -5.12 3.14
N GLU A 39 -4.71 -4.86 3.06
CA GLU A 39 -5.47 -4.15 4.08
C GLU A 39 -6.65 -4.99 4.62
N PRO A 40 -6.66 -5.35 5.92
CA PRO A 40 -7.64 -6.29 6.49
C PRO A 40 -9.09 -5.80 6.46
N THR A 41 -9.31 -4.49 6.37
CA THR A 41 -10.62 -3.86 6.52
C THR A 41 -11.20 -3.34 5.21
N HIS A 42 -10.61 -3.68 4.05
CA HIS A 42 -11.12 -3.35 2.72
C HIS A 42 -11.37 -1.85 2.47
N TRP A 43 -10.63 -0.97 3.15
CA TRP A 43 -10.76 0.48 3.00
C TRP A 43 -10.10 1.01 1.71
N VAL A 44 -9.28 0.20 1.06
CA VAL A 44 -8.65 0.48 -0.23
C VAL A 44 -9.65 0.25 -1.36
N ARG A 45 -9.79 1.23 -2.25
CA ARG A 45 -10.65 1.17 -3.44
C ARG A 45 -9.95 0.44 -4.58
N ASP A 46 -10.74 0.08 -5.59
CA ASP A 46 -10.24 -0.44 -6.86
C ASP A 46 -9.26 0.54 -7.53
N ALA A 47 -8.23 -0.02 -8.18
CA ALA A 47 -7.25 0.75 -8.92
C ALA A 47 -7.91 1.52 -10.07
N ILE A 48 -7.56 2.79 -10.21
CA ILE A 48 -7.99 3.63 -11.34
C ILE A 48 -7.13 3.28 -12.58
N ASP A 49 -5.83 3.11 -12.38
CA ASP A 49 -4.86 2.67 -13.37
C ASP A 49 -4.25 1.33 -12.93
N PRO A 50 -4.45 0.23 -13.68
CA PRO A 50 -3.90 -1.08 -13.33
C PRO A 50 -2.44 -1.26 -13.79
N ALA A 51 -1.82 -0.28 -14.44
CA ALA A 51 -0.44 -0.39 -14.88
C ALA A 51 0.51 -0.64 -13.71
N LEU A 52 1.45 -1.57 -13.90
CA LEU A 52 2.44 -1.88 -12.88
C LEU A 52 3.29 -0.65 -12.56
N ILE A 53 3.59 -0.49 -11.28
CA ILE A 53 4.54 0.51 -10.81
C ILE A 53 5.95 0.00 -11.10
N THR A 54 6.68 0.70 -11.95
CA THR A 54 8.04 0.30 -12.38
C THR A 54 9.10 1.35 -12.05
N ASP A 55 8.69 2.57 -11.72
CA ASP A 55 9.62 3.67 -11.44
C ASP A 55 9.19 4.51 -10.22
N THR A 56 10.18 5.14 -9.60
CA THR A 56 9.96 6.08 -8.50
C THR A 56 9.32 7.36 -9.03
N GLY A 57 8.35 7.91 -8.32
CA GLY A 57 7.65 9.13 -8.72
C GLY A 57 6.58 8.94 -9.79
N GLN A 58 6.39 7.71 -10.28
CA GLN A 58 5.30 7.35 -11.19
C GLN A 58 3.96 7.75 -10.58
N GLN A 59 3.18 8.51 -11.35
CA GLN A 59 1.84 8.94 -10.96
C GLN A 59 0.81 8.00 -11.56
N MET A 60 -0.17 7.60 -10.76
CA MET A 60 -1.34 6.87 -11.24
C MET A 60 -2.33 7.89 -11.81
N THR A 61 -2.31 8.06 -13.14
CA THR A 61 -3.23 8.96 -13.84
C THR A 61 -4.44 8.19 -14.35
N ARG A 62 -5.58 8.86 -14.46
CA ARG A 62 -6.80 8.28 -15.04
C ARG A 62 -6.74 8.24 -16.57
#